data_AF-A0A078QMQ1-F1
#
_entry.id   AF-A0A078QMQ1-F1
#
_cell.length_a   1.000
_cell.length_b   1.000
_cell.length_c   1.000
_cell.angle_alpha   90.00
_cell.angle_beta   90.00
_cell.angle_gamma   90.00
#
_symmetry.space_group_name_H-M   'P 1'
#
loop_
_entity.id
_entity.type
_entity.pdbx_description
1 polymer ?
#
loop_
_entity_poly.entity_id
_entity_poly.type
_entity_poly.pdbx_seq_one_letter_code
_entity_poly.pdbx_strand_id
1 'polypeptide(L)'
;RFEQLSGYVNDAQFCIDNNPVERSIRPLTLNRKNTLFSGSHEAAHAAAIFFSLMGCCRENKVNPKLWMQDVLIRVQEKEREEKNDYTDLLPFNWKG
;
A
#
# COMPACT_ATOMS: atom_id res chain seq x y z
N ARG A 1 28.77 7.78 -7.11
CA ARG A 1 28.02 8.22 -5.91
C ARG A 1 27.19 9.48 -6.15
N PHE A 2 27.71 10.51 -6.84
CA PHE A 2 26.91 11.69 -7.23
C PHE A 2 25.97 11.45 -8.43
N GLU A 3 26.32 10.57 -9.37
CA GLU A 3 25.47 10.28 -10.55
C GLU A 3 24.04 9.87 -10.20
N GLN A 4 23.85 9.06 -9.16
CA GLN A 4 22.53 8.63 -8.70
C GLN A 4 21.72 9.78 -8.07
N LEU A 5 22.39 10.75 -7.47
CA LEU A 5 21.74 11.94 -6.89
C LEU A 5 21.46 13.01 -7.96
N SER A 6 22.17 12.99 -9.09
CA SER A 6 22.02 13.95 -10.18
C SER A 6 21.03 13.50 -11.28
N GLY A 7 20.31 12.39 -11.09
CA GLY A 7 19.36 11.86 -12.07
C GLY A 7 18.26 12.86 -12.47
N TYR A 8 17.85 13.74 -11.56
CA TYR A 8 16.88 14.81 -11.82
C TYR A 8 17.35 15.86 -12.82
N VAL A 9 18.66 15.97 -13.06
CA VAL A 9 19.22 16.89 -14.06
C VAL A 9 18.94 16.37 -15.47
N ASN A 10 18.80 15.05 -15.63
CA ASN A 10 18.61 14.38 -16.91
C ASN A 10 17.14 14.09 -17.21
N ASP A 11 16.26 14.10 -16.22
CA ASP A 11 14.83 13.82 -16.38
C ASP A 11 13.98 14.66 -15.41
N ALA A 12 13.12 15.50 -15.99
CA ALA A 12 12.24 16.43 -15.28
C ALA A 12 11.11 15.75 -14.50
N GLN A 13 10.91 14.43 -14.66
CA GLN A 13 9.97 13.65 -13.84
C GLN A 13 10.48 13.44 -12.41
N PHE A 14 11.78 13.56 -12.17
CA PHE A 14 12.35 13.43 -10.83
C PHE A 14 12.40 14.80 -10.14
N CYS A 15 11.76 14.91 -8.97
CA CYS A 15 11.91 16.09 -8.12
C CYS A 15 13.32 16.18 -7.53
N ILE A 16 13.83 17.39 -7.41
CA ILE A 16 15.12 17.69 -6.77
C ILE A 16 15.11 17.29 -5.29
N ASP A 17 13.94 17.42 -4.64
CA ASP A 17 13.73 17.07 -3.25
C ASP A 17 12.90 15.79 -3.10
N ASN A 18 13.23 14.97 -2.09
CA ASN A 18 12.47 13.76 -1.77
C ASN A 18 11.23 14.05 -0.89
N ASN A 19 10.94 15.31 -0.55
CA ASN A 19 9.94 15.69 0.44
C ASN A 19 8.53 15.10 0.16
N PRO A 20 8.09 14.95 -1.12
CA PRO A 20 6.84 14.24 -1.43
C PRO A 20 6.87 12.76 -1.02
N VAL A 21 8.00 12.09 -1.26
CA VAL A 21 8.22 10.68 -0.87
C VAL A 21 8.33 10.56 0.64
N GLU A 22 9.07 11.44 1.30
CA GLU A 22 9.15 11.45 2.77
C GLU A 22 7.79 11.69 3.42
N ARG A 23 6.98 12.61 2.87
CA ARG A 23 5.61 12.86 3.32
C ARG A 23 4.69 11.67 3.08
N SER A 24 4.83 10.93 1.99
CA SER A 24 4.01 9.75 1.70
C SER A 24 4.34 8.58 2.62
N ILE A 25 5.60 8.40 3.03
CA ILE A 25 6.00 7.37 3.99
C ILE A 25 5.82 7.79 5.45
N ARG A 26 5.63 9.09 5.75
CA ARG A 26 5.52 9.60 7.13
C ARG A 26 4.41 8.95 7.97
N PRO A 27 3.20 8.65 7.44
CA PRO A 27 2.19 7.92 8.18
C PRO A 27 2.63 6.50 8.54
N LEU A 28 3.41 5.85 7.69
CA LEU A 28 3.98 4.53 7.95
C LEU A 28 5.05 4.61 9.04
N THR A 29 5.97 5.58 8.98
CA THR A 29 7.03 5.74 9.98
C THR A 29 6.49 6.15 11.36
N LEU A 30 5.41 6.95 11.39
CA LEU A 30 4.67 7.25 12.63
C LEU A 30 3.94 6.01 13.17
N ASN A 31 3.32 5.21 12.31
CA ASN A 31 2.73 3.93 12.72
C ASN A 31 3.78 3.01 13.34
N ARG A 32 4.98 2.89 12.74
CA ARG A 32 6.09 2.08 13.29
C ARG A 32 6.52 2.50 14.70
N LYS A 33 6.35 3.78 15.09
CA LYS A 33 6.58 4.25 16.46
C LYS A 33 5.43 3.92 17.42
N ASN A 34 4.22 3.71 16.91
CA ASN A 34 3.00 3.39 17.67
C ASN A 34 2.65 1.89 17.67
N THR A 35 3.25 1.06 16.82
CA THR A 35 3.07 -0.39 16.86
C THR A 35 3.95 -0.99 17.95
N LEU A 36 3.45 -1.00 19.19
CA LEU A 36 4.04 -1.66 20.37
C LEU A 36 4.22 -3.20 20.22
N PHE A 37 3.77 -3.80 19.11
CA PHE A 37 3.73 -5.25 18.88
C PHE A 37 4.43 -5.71 17.60
N SER A 38 5.34 -4.91 17.03
CA SER A 38 6.17 -5.35 15.89
C SER A 38 7.38 -6.17 16.37
N GLY A 39 7.16 -7.20 17.19
CA GLY A 39 8.22 -8.08 17.69
C GLY A 39 8.62 -9.19 16.72
N SER A 40 7.80 -9.52 15.72
CA SER A 40 8.06 -10.58 14.73
C SER A 40 8.20 -10.03 13.31
N HIS A 41 9.08 -10.65 12.52
CA HIS A 41 9.29 -10.34 11.10
C HIS A 41 7.99 -10.51 10.28
N GLU A 42 7.19 -11.50 10.65
CA GLU A 42 5.91 -11.80 10.01
C GLU A 42 4.87 -10.69 10.19
N ALA A 43 4.77 -10.11 11.39
CA ALA A 43 3.90 -8.97 11.64
C ALA A 43 4.34 -7.73 10.85
N ALA A 44 5.65 -7.51 10.70
CA ALA A 44 6.18 -6.41 9.89
C ALA A 44 5.87 -6.61 8.39
N HIS A 45 5.95 -7.84 7.90
CA HIS A 45 5.59 -8.19 6.52
C HIS A 45 4.09 -7.98 6.27
N ALA A 46 3.23 -8.47 7.15
CA ALA A 46 1.79 -8.26 7.06
C ALA A 46 1.40 -6.77 7.09
N ALA A 47 2.05 -5.98 7.95
CA ALA A 47 1.87 -4.53 7.98
C ALA A 47 2.30 -3.87 6.66
N ALA A 48 3.43 -4.28 6.08
CA ALA A 48 3.89 -3.75 4.80
C ALA A 48 2.90 -4.01 3.65
N ILE A 49 2.34 -5.22 3.57
CA ILE A 49 1.27 -5.55 2.61
C ILE A 49 0.06 -4.66 2.84
N PHE A 50 -0.40 -4.56 4.09
CA PHE A 50 -1.57 -3.76 4.46
C PHE A 50 -1.40 -2.29 4.03
N PHE A 51 -0.30 -1.64 4.39
CA PHE A 51 -0.06 -0.25 4.02
C PHE A 51 0.09 -0.06 2.51
N SER A 52 0.65 -1.03 1.79
CA SER A 52 0.73 -0.99 0.33
C SER A 52 -0.66 -1.01 -0.32
N LEU A 53 -1.57 -1.85 0.18
CA LEU A 53 -2.95 -1.93 -0.30
C LEU A 53 -3.74 -0.64 0.02
N MET A 54 -3.56 -0.07 1.21
CA MET A 54 -4.18 1.22 1.57
C MET A 54 -3.65 2.38 0.71
N GLY A 55 -2.36 2.35 0.35
CA GLY A 55 -1.77 3.27 -0.63
C GLY A 55 -2.40 3.11 -2.01
N CYS A 56 -2.56 1.87 -2.47
CA CYS A 56 -3.21 1.56 -3.75
C CYS A 56 -4.66 2.06 -3.79
N CYS A 57 -5.43 1.90 -2.71
CA CYS A 57 -6.79 2.48 -2.60
C CYS A 57 -6.77 4.00 -2.76
N ARG A 58 -5.81 4.69 -2.13
CA ARG A 58 -5.68 6.15 -2.22
C ARG A 58 -5.42 6.60 -3.66
N GLU A 59 -4.48 5.95 -4.35
CA GLU A 59 -4.15 6.28 -5.75
C GLU A 59 -5.32 6.02 -6.70
N ASN A 60 -6.10 4.95 -6.46
CA ASN A 60 -7.30 4.62 -7.23
C ASN A 60 -8.56 5.39 -6.80
N LYS A 61 -8.45 6.36 -5.87
CA LYS A 61 -9.57 7.14 -5.31
C LYS A 61 -10.69 6.27 -4.71
N VAL A 62 -10.33 5.09 -4.25
CA VAL A 62 -11.22 4.14 -3.58
C VAL A 62 -11.23 4.41 -2.09
N ASN A 63 -12.40 4.38 -1.45
CA ASN A 63 -12.51 4.50 -0.01
C ASN A 63 -11.91 3.24 0.66
N PRO A 64 -10.78 3.34 1.38
CA PRO A 64 -10.09 2.16 1.90
C PRO A 64 -10.91 1.39 2.92
N LYS A 65 -11.80 2.06 3.67
CA LYS A 65 -12.66 1.43 4.67
C LYS A 65 -13.74 0.57 4.00
N LEU A 66 -14.40 1.10 2.98
CA LEU A 66 -15.45 0.37 2.25
C LEU A 66 -14.86 -0.81 1.50
N TRP A 67 -13.74 -0.59 0.81
CA TRP A 67 -13.01 -1.64 0.13
C TRP A 67 -12.62 -2.76 1.12
N MET A 68 -12.03 -2.44 2.26
CA MET A 68 -11.61 -3.45 3.22
C MET A 68 -12.78 -4.25 3.82
N GLN A 69 -13.92 -3.60 4.09
CA GLN A 69 -15.11 -4.31 4.56
C GLN A 69 -15.62 -5.31 3.53
N ASP A 70 -15.71 -4.87 2.27
CA ASP A 70 -16.20 -5.70 1.16
C ASP A 70 -15.25 -6.86 0.86
N VAL A 71 -13.93 -6.61 0.80
CA VAL A 71 -12.92 -7.65 0.60
C VAL A 71 -12.95 -8.69 1.72
N LEU A 72 -13.05 -8.29 3.00
CA LEU A 72 -13.10 -9.24 4.11
C LEU A 72 -14.35 -10.14 4.11
N ILE A 73 -15.45 -9.67 3.51
CA ILE A 73 -16.67 -10.46 3.33
C ILE A 73 -16.49 -11.40 2.14
N ARG A 74 -16.10 -10.87 0.97
CA ARG A 74 -15.99 -11.63 -0.28
C ARG A 74 -14.88 -12.67 -0.25
N VAL A 75 -13.78 -12.42 0.47
CA VAL A 75 -12.66 -13.38 0.58
C VAL A 75 -13.08 -14.68 1.28
N GLN A 76 -14.14 -14.68 2.09
CA GLN A 76 -14.65 -15.85 2.80
C GLN A 76 -15.67 -16.66 1.97
N GLU A 77 -15.96 -16.24 0.74
CA GLU A 77 -16.89 -16.95 -0.15
C GLU A 77 -16.27 -18.28 -0.60
N LYS A 78 -16.95 -19.39 -0.30
CA LYS A 78 -16.47 -20.75 -0.64
C LYS A 78 -16.17 -20.94 -2.13
N GLU A 79 -16.96 -20.33 -3.00
CA GLU A 79 -16.75 -20.40 -4.45
C GLU A 79 -15.43 -19.74 -4.90
N ARG A 80 -14.91 -18.77 -4.13
CA ARG A 80 -13.63 -18.12 -4.41
C ARG A 80 -12.45 -18.90 -3.85
N GLU A 81 -12.62 -19.54 -2.70
CA GLU A 81 -11.60 -20.43 -2.15
C GLU A 81 -11.25 -21.54 -3.16
N GLU A 82 -12.26 -22.07 -3.87
CA GLU A 82 -12.09 -23.08 -4.91
C GLU A 82 -11.43 -22.53 -6.19
N LYS A 83 -11.74 -21.30 -6.58
CA LYS A 83 -11.22 -20.68 -7.83
C LYS A 83 -9.86 -19.99 -7.66
N ASN A 84 -9.49 -19.63 -6.43
CA ASN A 84 -8.28 -18.88 -6.08
C ASN A 84 -8.09 -17.59 -6.91
N ASP A 85 -9.20 -16.94 -7.29
CA ASP A 85 -9.20 -15.69 -8.03
C ASP A 85 -9.70 -14.54 -7.15
N TYR A 86 -8.81 -13.57 -6.92
CA TYR A 86 -9.04 -12.37 -6.11
C TYR A 86 -8.76 -11.09 -6.92
N THR A 87 -8.60 -11.21 -8.23
CA THR A 87 -8.15 -10.11 -9.09
C THR A 87 -9.17 -8.97 -9.15
N ASP A 88 -10.45 -9.28 -8.96
CA ASP A 88 -11.57 -8.34 -8.88
C ASP A 88 -11.64 -7.58 -7.55
N LEU A 89 -11.07 -8.15 -6.48
CA LEU A 89 -10.98 -7.53 -5.15
C LEU A 89 -9.81 -6.55 -5.03
N LEU A 90 -8.91 -6.48 -6.01
CA LEU A 90 -7.80 -5.56 -5.98
C LEU A 90 -8.30 -4.10 -6.12
N PRO A 91 -7.68 -3.12 -5.43
CA PRO A 91 -8.19 -1.75 -5.37
C PRO A 91 -8.39 -1.06 -6.72
N PHE A 92 -7.67 -1.49 -7.77
CA PHE A 92 -7.79 -0.95 -9.13
C PHE A 92 -8.94 -1.55 -9.95
N ASN A 93 -9.40 -2.75 -9.60
CA ASN A 93 -10.50 -3.45 -10.27
C ASN A 93 -11.80 -3.42 -9.46
N TRP A 94 -11.75 -2.90 -8.23
CA TRP A 94 -12.87 -2.90 -7.31
C TRP A 94 -14.02 -2.03 -7.84
N LYS A 95 -15.13 -2.69 -8.14
CA LYS A 95 -16.43 -2.07 -8.43
C LYS A 95 -17.28 -2.30 -7.18
N GLY A 96 -17.38 -1.27 -6.34
CA GLY A 96 -18.15 -1.30 -5.09
C GLY A 96 -19.61 -1.70 -5.28
#